data_AF-A0A7S3Q305-F1
#
_entry.id   AF-A0A7S3Q305-F1
#
_cell.length_a   1.000
_cell.length_b   1.000
_cell.length_c   1.000
_cell.angle_alpha   90.00
_cell.angle_beta   90.00
_cell.angle_gamma   90.00
#
_symmetry.space_group_name_H-M   'P 1'
#
loop_
_entity.id
_entity.type
_entity.pdbx_description
1 polymer ?
#
loop_
_entity_poly.entity_id
_entity_poly.type
_entity_poly.pdbx_seq_one_letter_code
_entity_poly.pdbx_strand_id
1 'polypeptide(L)'
;SSREEQSLLLNIITSVLRAMPEGSDRDDGATQRLHYFQGMHNVAAPILISLESPSLTSLVLKRLAMHHLRDAMAPTFMNVQAGIRAMFMPLLKEVDAALHDLLVQNDIIDPCTYALPWILCWFANDIARYEIISRLFDVFLASHASCPIYI
;
A
#
# COMPACT_ATOMS: atom_id res chain seq x y z
N SER A 1 -8.62 -24.84 -5.25
CA SER A 1 -9.11 -23.46 -5.15
C SER A 1 -8.23 -22.61 -4.23
N SER A 2 -8.45 -22.49 -2.91
CA SER A 2 -7.69 -21.52 -2.06
C SER A 2 -6.15 -21.60 -2.12
N ARG A 3 -5.53 -22.80 -2.14
CA ARG A 3 -4.06 -22.93 -2.26
C ARG A 3 -3.51 -22.53 -3.64
N GLU A 4 -4.27 -22.80 -4.70
CA GLU A 4 -3.86 -22.50 -6.08
C GLU A 4 -3.91 -20.99 -6.34
N GLU A 5 -4.94 -20.32 -5.82
CA GLU A 5 -5.08 -18.86 -5.86
C GLU A 5 -3.94 -18.16 -5.10
N GLN A 6 -3.60 -18.64 -3.91
CA GLN A 6 -2.46 -18.14 -3.14
C GLN A 6 -1.13 -18.34 -3.88
N SER A 7 -0.93 -19.51 -4.51
CA SER A 7 0.26 -19.79 -5.30
C SER A 7 0.37 -18.87 -6.53
N LEU A 8 -0.76 -18.60 -7.20
CA LEU A 8 -0.81 -17.69 -8.34
C LEU A 8 -0.41 -16.27 -7.94
N LEU A 9 -0.99 -15.73 -6.85
CA LEU A 9 -0.65 -14.40 -6.35
C LEU A 9 0.84 -14.29 -5.97
N LEU A 10 1.38 -15.33 -5.31
CA LEU A 10 2.79 -15.35 -4.95
C LEU A 10 3.70 -15.39 -6.19
N ASN A 11 3.32 -16.13 -7.23
CA ASN A 11 4.05 -16.19 -8.49
C ASN A 11 4.05 -14.84 -9.21
N ILE A 12 2.91 -14.15 -9.24
CA ILE A 12 2.76 -12.78 -9.77
C ILE A 12 3.70 -11.83 -9.02
N ILE A 13 3.63 -11.80 -7.69
CA ILE A 13 4.45 -10.92 -6.85
C ILE A 13 5.94 -11.23 -7.04
N THR A 14 6.32 -12.50 -7.04
CA THR A 14 7.71 -12.93 -7.24
C THR A 14 8.22 -12.53 -8.62
N SER A 15 7.37 -12.62 -9.65
CA SER A 15 7.70 -12.16 -11.00
C SER A 15 8.01 -10.66 -11.02
N VAL A 16 7.20 -9.84 -10.33
CA VAL A 16 7.44 -8.41 -10.20
C VAL A 16 8.78 -8.13 -9.52
N LEU A 17 9.05 -8.77 -8.37
CA LEU A 17 10.28 -8.57 -7.62
C LEU A 17 11.54 -8.97 -8.41
N ARG A 18 11.45 -10.02 -9.24
CA ARG A 18 12.54 -10.48 -10.11
C ARG A 18 12.74 -9.65 -11.37
N ALA A 19 11.66 -9.07 -11.90
CA ALA A 19 11.70 -8.28 -13.15
C ALA A 19 12.15 -6.83 -12.95
N MET A 20 12.53 -6.45 -11.74
CA MET A 20 13.09 -5.15 -11.41
C MET A 20 14.61 -5.20 -11.60
N PRO A 21 15.18 -4.33 -12.44
CA PRO A 21 16.62 -4.34 -12.68
C PRO A 21 17.39 -4.14 -11.37
N GLU A 22 18.43 -4.94 -11.14
CA GLU A 22 19.40 -4.67 -10.10
C GLU A 22 20.14 -3.38 -10.45
N GLY A 23 19.63 -2.24 -9.98
CA GLY A 23 20.23 -0.92 -10.21
C GLY A 23 20.04 -0.41 -11.63
N SER A 24 19.07 0.47 -11.84
CA SER A 24 19.28 1.51 -12.85
C SER A 24 20.29 2.49 -12.26
N ASP A 25 21.44 2.68 -12.92
CA ASP A 25 22.39 3.76 -12.69
C ASP A 25 21.69 5.13 -12.84
N ARG A 26 20.91 5.52 -11.83
CA ARG A 26 20.61 6.91 -11.54
C ARG A 26 21.59 7.31 -10.45
N ASP A 27 22.29 8.40 -10.71
CA ASP A 27 23.50 8.96 -10.09
C ASP A 27 23.42 9.27 -8.57
N ASP A 28 22.49 8.66 -7.83
CA ASP A 28 22.28 8.84 -6.38
C ASP A 28 22.50 7.52 -5.62
N GLY A 29 23.61 6.81 -5.86
CA GLY A 29 24.31 5.91 -4.91
C GLY A 29 23.57 4.77 -4.18
N ALA A 30 22.27 4.55 -4.37
CA ALA A 30 21.49 3.53 -3.69
C ALA A 30 20.78 2.64 -4.72
N THR A 31 21.29 1.42 -4.88
CA THR A 31 20.60 0.35 -5.58
C THR A 31 19.26 0.11 -4.90
N GLN A 32 18.17 0.72 -5.40
CA GLN A 32 16.86 0.60 -4.76
C GLN A 32 16.22 -0.75 -5.11
N ARG A 33 16.73 -1.80 -4.46
CA ARG A 33 16.13 -3.13 -4.48
C ARG A 33 14.78 -3.02 -3.78
N LEU A 34 13.69 -3.33 -4.48
CA LEU A 34 12.35 -3.33 -3.88
C LEU A 34 12.21 -4.57 -3.00
N HIS A 35 11.76 -4.38 -1.76
CA HIS A 35 11.55 -5.42 -0.77
C HIS A 35 10.08 -5.84 -0.74
N TYR A 36 9.83 -7.14 -0.63
CA TYR A 36 8.51 -7.65 -0.33
C TYR A 36 8.09 -7.19 1.07
N PHE A 37 6.84 -6.73 1.20
CA PHE A 37 6.21 -6.52 2.50
C PHE A 37 4.99 -7.43 2.66
N GLN A 38 4.76 -7.85 3.90
CA GLN A 38 3.59 -8.65 4.26
C GLN A 38 2.32 -7.81 4.07
N GLY A 39 1.44 -8.25 3.17
CA GLY A 39 0.22 -7.52 2.79
C GLY A 39 0.13 -7.19 1.30
N MET A 40 1.23 -7.28 0.54
CA MET A 40 1.22 -7.01 -0.91
C MET A 40 0.25 -7.91 -1.69
N HIS A 41 -0.05 -9.12 -1.21
CA HIS A 41 -1.06 -10.00 -1.79
C HIS A 41 -2.48 -9.45 -1.68
N ASN A 42 -2.78 -8.70 -0.62
CA ASN A 42 -4.07 -8.02 -0.46
C ASN A 42 -4.23 -6.88 -1.48
N VAL A 43 -3.12 -6.31 -1.97
CA VAL A 43 -3.16 -5.34 -3.08
C VAL A 43 -3.25 -6.05 -4.43
N ALA A 44 -2.54 -7.17 -4.60
CA ALA A 44 -2.54 -7.94 -5.83
C ALA A 44 -3.90 -8.60 -6.15
N ALA A 45 -4.61 -9.09 -5.13
CA ALA A 45 -5.84 -9.84 -5.32
C ALA A 45 -6.96 -9.02 -5.99
N PRO A 46 -7.32 -7.80 -5.53
CA PRO A 46 -8.33 -7.00 -6.20
C PRO A 46 -7.99 -6.67 -7.66
N ILE A 47 -6.71 -6.41 -7.95
CA ILE A 47 -6.24 -6.12 -9.31
C ILE A 47 -6.38 -7.37 -10.20
N LEU A 48 -6.01 -8.55 -9.69
CA LEU A 48 -6.15 -9.81 -10.42
C LEU A 48 -7.61 -10.13 -10.72
N ILE A 49 -8.50 -9.91 -9.74
CA ILE A 49 -9.95 -10.11 -9.92
C ILE A 49 -10.48 -9.14 -10.98
N SER A 50 -10.08 -7.86 -10.96
CA SER A 50 -10.57 -6.87 -11.93
C SER A 50 -10.06 -7.11 -13.35
N LEU A 51 -8.81 -7.57 -13.51
CA LEU A 51 -8.18 -7.73 -14.81
C LEU A 51 -8.32 -9.13 -15.41
N GLU A 52 -8.65 -10.12 -14.57
CA GLU A 52 -8.73 -11.55 -14.90
C GLU A 52 -7.49 -12.07 -15.67
N SER A 53 -6.34 -11.43 -15.44
CA SER A 53 -5.12 -11.65 -16.21
C SER A 53 -3.87 -11.54 -15.33
N PRO A 54 -3.17 -12.66 -15.06
CA PRO A 54 -1.93 -12.65 -14.28
C PRO A 54 -0.83 -11.77 -14.87
N SER A 55 -0.70 -11.72 -16.21
CA SER A 55 0.35 -10.94 -16.88
C SER A 55 0.10 -9.43 -16.80
N LEU A 56 -1.15 -8.99 -17.00
CA LEU A 56 -1.52 -7.59 -16.81
C LEU A 56 -1.41 -7.18 -15.35
N THR A 57 -1.81 -8.06 -14.42
CA THR A 57 -1.67 -7.84 -12.98
C THR A 57 -0.20 -7.62 -12.60
N SER A 58 0.72 -8.45 -13.08
CA SER A 58 2.15 -8.26 -12.87
C SER A 58 2.64 -6.90 -13.39
N LEU A 59 2.18 -6.47 -14.57
CA LEU A 59 2.57 -5.18 -15.15
C LEU A 59 2.08 -4.00 -14.32
N VAL A 60 0.83 -4.04 -13.87
CA VAL A 60 0.23 -3.01 -13.00
C VAL A 60 0.95 -2.98 -11.65
N LEU A 61 1.13 -4.14 -11.01
CA LEU A 61 1.84 -4.25 -9.73
C LEU A 61 3.29 -3.75 -9.83
N LYS A 62 3.99 -4.03 -10.93
CA LYS A 62 5.33 -3.47 -11.18
C LYS A 62 5.31 -1.95 -11.18
N ARG A 63 4.32 -1.32 -11.84
CA ARG A 63 4.19 0.13 -11.86
C ARG A 63 3.85 0.69 -10.47
N LEU A 64 2.95 0.04 -9.72
CA LEU A 64 2.63 0.44 -8.35
C LEU A 64 3.83 0.35 -7.43
N ALA A 65 4.58 -0.75 -7.51
CA ALA A 65 5.80 -1.00 -6.76
C ALA A 65 6.86 0.09 -6.96
N MET A 66 6.95 0.67 -8.16
CA MET A 66 7.89 1.76 -8.47
C MET A 66 7.39 3.16 -8.09
N HIS A 67 6.08 3.30 -7.88
CA HIS A 67 5.44 4.59 -7.64
C HIS A 67 4.66 4.58 -6.33
N HIS A 68 3.35 4.29 -6.36
CA HIS A 68 2.47 4.40 -5.20
C HIS A 68 2.92 3.60 -3.98
N LEU A 69 3.52 2.44 -4.18
CA LEU A 69 3.98 1.54 -3.12
C LEU A 69 5.51 1.58 -2.91
N ARG A 70 6.22 2.51 -3.58
CA ARG A 70 7.69 2.57 -3.54
C ARG A 70 8.22 2.61 -2.10
N ASP A 71 7.62 3.46 -1.27
CA ASP A 71 8.07 3.66 0.11
C ASP A 71 7.65 2.50 1.02
N ALA A 72 6.56 1.80 0.68
CA ALA A 72 6.16 0.55 1.34
C ALA A 72 7.10 -0.63 1.03
N MET A 73 7.79 -0.57 -0.11
CA MET A 73 8.76 -1.57 -0.56
C MET A 73 10.21 -1.21 -0.21
N ALA A 74 10.42 -0.20 0.63
CA ALA A 74 11.74 0.08 1.21
C ALA A 74 12.12 -1.01 2.24
N PRO A 75 13.40 -1.13 2.64
CA PRO A 75 13.83 -2.10 3.66
C PRO A 75 13.11 -1.94 5.01
N THR A 76 12.57 -0.76 5.28
CA THR A 76 11.79 -0.44 6.48
C THR A 76 10.61 0.45 6.10
N PHE A 77 9.54 0.46 6.91
CA PHE A 77 8.39 1.34 6.70
C PHE A 77 8.60 2.78 7.18
N MET A 78 9.83 3.20 7.49
CA MET A 78 10.10 4.51 8.09
C MET A 78 9.49 5.67 7.28
N ASN A 79 9.59 5.62 5.95
CA ASN A 79 9.04 6.67 5.08
C ASN A 79 7.50 6.71 5.12
N VAL A 80 6.85 5.54 5.05
CA VAL A 80 5.39 5.43 5.13
C VAL A 80 4.89 5.91 6.50
N GLN A 81 5.55 5.46 7.58
CA GLN A 81 5.22 5.85 8.94
C GLN A 81 5.42 7.36 9.18
N ALA A 82 6.50 7.94 8.65
CA ALA A 82 6.73 9.38 8.73
C ALA A 82 5.61 10.16 8.01
N GLY A 83 5.20 9.71 6.82
CA GLY A 83 4.08 10.31 6.10
C GLY A 83 2.76 10.24 6.88
N ILE A 84 2.42 9.07 7.43
CA ILE A 84 1.22 8.87 8.25
C ILE A 84 1.26 9.78 9.48
N ARG A 85 2.36 9.80 10.24
CA ARG A 85 2.48 10.66 11.44
C ARG A 85 2.40 12.15 11.11
N ALA A 86 3.01 12.58 10.01
CA ALA A 86 3.05 13.97 9.61
C ALA A 86 1.68 14.49 9.13
N MET A 87 0.83 13.62 8.57
CA MET A 87 -0.45 14.03 7.97
C MET A 87 -1.66 13.67 8.82
N PHE A 88 -1.71 12.48 9.42
CA PHE A 88 -2.95 11.93 9.98
C PHE A 88 -3.48 12.73 11.18
N MET A 89 -2.67 12.93 12.23
CA MET A 89 -3.11 13.66 13.43
C MET A 89 -3.46 15.13 13.15
N PRO A 90 -2.67 15.89 12.36
CA PRO A 90 -3.06 17.24 11.95
C PRO A 90 -4.37 17.27 11.16
N LEU A 91 -4.56 16.38 10.18
CA LEU A 91 -5.80 16.32 9.40
C LEU A 91 -7.00 15.96 10.29
N LEU A 92 -6.83 14.99 11.19
CA LEU A 92 -7.88 14.60 12.13
C LEU A 92 -8.29 15.77 13.02
N LYS A 93 -7.34 16.57 13.51
CA LYS A 93 -7.65 17.74 14.33
C LYS A 93 -8.49 18.79 13.59
N GLU A 94 -8.20 19.00 12.30
CA GLU A 94 -8.96 19.95 11.47
C GLU A 94 -10.36 19.44 11.14
N VAL A 95 -10.52 18.13 10.94
CA VAL A 95 -11.82 17.52 10.59
C VAL A 95 -12.69 17.25 11.82
N ASP A 96 -12.10 16.75 12.90
CA ASP A 96 -12.76 16.39 14.15
C ASP A 96 -11.78 16.54 15.35
N ALA A 97 -11.71 17.76 15.88
CA ALA A 97 -10.88 18.08 17.04
C ALA A 97 -11.28 17.29 18.30
N ALA A 98 -12.57 16.92 18.45
CA ALA A 98 -13.03 16.18 19.62
C ALA A 98 -12.50 14.75 19.62
N LEU A 99 -12.54 14.08 18.45
CA LEU A 99 -11.94 12.76 18.29
C LEU A 99 -10.41 12.82 18.43
N HIS A 100 -9.76 13.82 17.84
CA HIS A 100 -8.32 14.04 18.03
C HIS A 100 -7.95 14.13 19.52
N ASP A 101 -8.63 15.00 20.28
CA ASP A 101 -8.32 15.21 21.69
C ASP A 101 -8.61 13.96 22.53
N LEU A 102 -9.64 13.19 22.18
CA LEU A 102 -9.93 11.90 22.81
C LEU A 102 -8.77 10.91 22.62
N LEU A 103 -8.23 10.80 21.40
CA LEU A 103 -7.09 9.91 21.12
C LEU A 103 -5.84 10.33 21.91
N VAL A 104 -5.56 11.64 21.95
CA VAL A 104 -4.42 12.18 22.71
C VAL A 104 -4.57 11.92 24.21
N GLN A 105 -5.76 12.16 24.78
CA GLN A 105 -6.03 11.92 26.21
C GLN A 105 -5.92 10.45 26.61
N ASN A 106 -6.13 9.53 25.67
CA ASN A 106 -6.02 8.09 25.89
C ASN A 106 -4.65 7.52 25.46
N ASP A 107 -3.65 8.37 25.18
CA ASP A 107 -2.29 7.98 24.79
C ASP A 107 -2.21 7.20 23.46
N ILE A 108 -3.21 7.37 22.58
CA ILE A 108 -3.30 6.79 21.24
C ILE A 108 -2.77 7.83 20.23
N ILE A 109 -1.50 8.19 20.39
CA ILE A 109 -0.88 9.31 19.65
C ILE A 109 -0.14 8.89 18.37
N ASP A 110 0.25 7.61 18.24
CA ASP A 110 0.93 7.13 17.04
C ASP A 110 -0.08 6.48 16.07
N PRO A 111 -0.50 7.19 15.01
CA PRO A 111 -1.44 6.65 14.02
C PRO A 111 -0.93 5.40 13.30
N CYS A 112 0.39 5.14 13.31
CA CYS A 112 0.94 3.94 12.69
C CYS A 112 0.50 2.63 13.37
N THR A 113 0.05 2.70 14.62
CA THR A 113 -0.42 1.52 15.38
C THR A 113 -1.71 0.92 14.81
N TYR A 114 -2.51 1.73 14.09
CA TYR A 114 -3.78 1.30 13.51
C TYR A 114 -3.88 1.57 12.00
N ALA A 115 -3.38 2.72 11.50
CA ALA A 115 -3.55 3.12 10.11
C ALA A 115 -2.53 2.49 9.15
N LEU A 116 -1.34 2.12 9.62
CA LEU A 116 -0.30 1.55 8.76
C LEU A 116 -0.76 0.34 7.92
N PRO A 117 -1.39 -0.71 8.48
CA PRO A 117 -1.88 -1.82 7.66
C PRO A 117 -2.93 -1.40 6.64
N TRP A 118 -3.79 -0.42 6.96
CA TRP A 118 -4.78 0.13 6.04
C TRP A 118 -4.11 0.79 4.83
N ILE A 119 -3.13 1.65 5.07
CA ILE A 119 -2.41 2.37 4.02
C ILE A 119 -1.56 1.41 3.18
N LEU A 120 -0.89 0.43 3.80
CA LEU A 120 -0.06 -0.54 3.06
C LEU A 120 -0.88 -1.46 2.15
N CYS A 121 -2.09 -1.84 2.57
CA CYS A 121 -2.94 -2.77 1.83
C CYS A 121 -4.10 -2.09 1.11
N TRP A 122 -4.14 -0.76 1.07
CA TRP A 122 -5.27 0.02 0.52
C TRP A 122 -6.63 -0.46 1.05
N PHE A 123 -6.70 -0.69 2.36
CA PHE A 123 -7.87 -1.19 3.09
C PHE A 123 -8.39 -2.58 2.67
N ALA A 124 -7.75 -3.25 1.71
CA ALA A 124 -8.18 -4.54 1.17
C ALA A 124 -8.15 -5.70 2.18
N ASN A 125 -7.47 -5.52 3.31
CA ASN A 125 -7.46 -6.49 4.40
C ASN A 125 -8.68 -6.38 5.33
N ASP A 126 -9.27 -5.19 5.44
CA ASP A 126 -10.28 -4.87 6.47
C ASP A 126 -11.69 -4.71 5.86
N ILE A 127 -11.80 -4.31 4.59
CA ILE A 127 -13.09 -4.17 3.90
C ILE A 127 -13.39 -5.45 3.10
N ALA A 128 -14.38 -6.21 3.56
CA ALA A 128 -14.75 -7.49 2.93
C ALA A 128 -15.53 -7.35 1.61
N ARG A 129 -16.16 -6.20 1.34
CA ARG A 129 -16.99 -5.98 0.15
C ARG A 129 -16.12 -5.57 -1.03
N TYR A 130 -16.00 -6.45 -2.02
CA TYR A 130 -15.17 -6.22 -3.21
C TYR A 130 -15.60 -4.99 -4.00
N GLU A 131 -16.90 -4.69 -4.09
CA GLU A 131 -17.43 -3.53 -4.81
C GLU A 131 -16.98 -2.19 -4.20
N ILE A 132 -16.66 -2.18 -2.91
CA ILE A 132 -16.10 -1.00 -2.24
C ILE A 132 -14.60 -0.94 -2.49
N ILE A 133 -13.91 -2.07 -2.34
CA ILE A 133 -12.46 -2.15 -2.57
C ILE A 133 -12.09 -1.77 -4.01
N SER A 134 -12.81 -2.27 -5.02
CA SER A 134 -12.53 -1.92 -6.42
C SER A 134 -12.62 -0.41 -6.66
N ARG A 135 -13.63 0.26 -6.09
CA ARG A 135 -13.79 1.71 -6.19
C ARG A 135 -12.71 2.49 -5.46
N LEU A 136 -12.25 2.02 -4.30
CA LEU A 136 -11.11 2.63 -3.61
C LEU A 136 -9.84 2.51 -4.47
N PHE A 137 -9.62 1.35 -5.10
CA PHE A 137 -8.50 1.16 -6.01
C PHE A 137 -8.58 2.11 -7.21
N ASP A 138 -9.75 2.31 -7.82
CA ASP A 138 -9.93 3.28 -8.90
C ASP A 138 -9.47 4.69 -8.48
N VAL A 139 -9.87 5.14 -7.29
CA VAL A 139 -9.48 6.44 -6.74
C VAL A 139 -7.97 6.49 -6.48
N PHE A 140 -7.39 5.49 -5.83
CA PHE A 140 -5.97 5.47 -5.49
C PHE A 140 -5.07 5.38 -6.72
N LEU A 141 -5.49 4.64 -7.76
CA LEU A 141 -4.80 4.56 -9.04
C LEU A 141 -4.82 5.88 -9.80
N ALA A 142 -5.93 6.62 -9.73
CA ALA A 142 -6.10 7.90 -10.41
C ALA A 142 -5.50 9.10 -9.65
N SER A 143 -5.14 8.92 -8.38
CA SER A 143 -4.74 10.00 -7.46
C SER A 143 -3.27 9.95 -7.07
N HIS A 144 -2.85 10.96 -6.29
CA HIS A 144 -1.52 10.99 -5.68
C HIS A 144 -1.31 9.81 -4.71
N ALA A 145 -0.06 9.35 -4.56
CA ALA A 145 0.28 8.19 -3.73
C ALA A 145 -0.12 8.33 -2.24
N SER A 146 -0.26 9.55 -1.73
CA SER A 146 -0.74 9.83 -0.37
C SER A 146 -2.27 9.81 -0.22
N CYS A 147 -3.04 9.66 -1.31
CA CYS A 147 -4.50 9.65 -1.28
C CYS A 147 -5.12 8.70 -0.24
N PRO A 148 -4.58 7.48 0.01
CA PRO A 148 -5.14 6.59 1.03
C PRO A 148 -5.20 7.17 2.45
N ILE A 149 -4.39 8.20 2.77
CA ILE A 149 -4.37 8.82 4.12
C ILE A 149 -5.61 9.68 4.38
N TYR A 150 -6.31 10.09 3.33
CA TYR A 150 -7.50 10.96 3.43
C TYR A 150 -8.81 10.17 3.57
N ILE A 151 -8.76 8.84 3.53
CA ILE A 151 -9.90 7.94 3.68
C ILE A 151 -9.93 7.41 5.11
#